data_AF-A0A8S3PX06-F1
#
_entry.id   AF-A0A8S3PX06-F1
#
_cell.length_a   1.000
_cell.length_b   1.000
_cell.length_c   1.000
_cell.angle_alpha   90.00
_cell.angle_beta   90.00
_cell.angle_gamma   90.00
#
_symmetry.space_group_name_H-M   'P 1'
#
loop_
_entity.id
_entity.type
_entity.pdbx_description
1 polymer ?
#
loop_
_entity_poly.entity_id
_entity_poly.type
_entity_poly.pdbx_seq_one_letter_code
_entity_poly.pdbx_strand_id
1 'polypeptide(L)'
;MAGRSEMSDMTDMGSSESESVLGQDDSELALSGIRMLLNNGFEEAQALFDKYKNDSSLMHAGHSFVYFMGETTISIEDKIQRQVIVADSILYQGILIFTNQDISSYIKGGWYLRKAYKIYEKLHKDVNQLIAASKLKQSKSQNSLTSAGSAVSSDGPIDSNDNELTHDVLSRLLGAVNFGYGTFQLCISMVPPKILKLIEFLGFEGDREAGLAALDFTNHSKDMKAPLATLGLLWYHTVLRPFFALDGANDYDAGTHDAEVIIAEKESEFENSALFLFFAKKTDESLELYRRALEAAKGQKELELMNLYEIGWCNIMKLNWRESLGAFTRLKDETKWSKCYYTYLMGVSLGAMGDVKGAKDTLKDVPGLLKKKNNQIEAFVSRRAEKMKKNPPTQEICRLLSLELIFLWHALPTCTEDELKPFLDVCDMQTDKNVFHLKCLLEGAIYKELGQDEYALQCLDESLARHQGMKDDNHVPAFTLCENSFH
;
A
#
# COMPACT_ATOMS: atom_id res chain seq x y z
N MET A 1 -4.21 16.43 68.54
CA MET A 1 -3.27 16.96 69.55
C MET A 1 -2.01 17.33 68.77
N ALA A 2 -1.72 18.60 68.48
CA ALA A 2 -1.41 19.76 69.35
C ALA A 2 0.12 19.91 69.51
N GLY A 3 0.75 21.08 69.33
CA GLY A 3 0.29 22.42 68.86
C GLY A 3 1.27 23.02 67.81
N ARG A 4 1.24 24.29 67.36
CA ARG A 4 0.92 25.59 68.01
C ARG A 4 1.65 25.80 69.34
N SER A 5 2.22 26.94 69.70
CA SER A 5 2.42 28.29 69.09
C SER A 5 3.58 28.95 69.92
N GLU A 6 4.10 30.18 69.73
CA GLU A 6 3.50 31.41 69.21
C GLU A 6 4.52 32.27 68.38
N MET A 7 4.77 33.55 68.72
CA MET A 7 5.14 34.60 67.75
C MET A 7 5.79 35.86 68.41
N SER A 8 6.93 36.37 67.91
CA SER A 8 7.53 37.71 68.14
C SER A 8 8.91 37.78 67.44
N ASP A 9 9.36 38.82 66.71
CA ASP A 9 8.76 40.02 66.08
C ASP A 9 9.72 40.43 64.92
N MET A 10 9.30 40.71 63.67
CA MET A 10 8.58 41.88 63.11
C MET A 10 9.52 42.98 62.54
N THR A 11 9.43 43.22 61.22
CA THR A 11 9.98 44.36 60.41
C THR A 11 11.52 44.52 60.36
N ASP A 12 12.15 45.06 59.31
CA ASP A 12 11.66 45.99 58.26
C ASP A 12 12.29 45.73 56.86
N MET A 13 11.76 46.39 55.83
CA MET A 13 12.19 46.29 54.42
C MET A 13 13.47 47.08 54.11
N GLY A 14 14.26 46.61 53.14
CA GLY A 14 15.47 47.30 52.69
C GLY A 14 15.99 46.81 51.33
N SER A 15 15.36 47.32 50.27
CA SER A 15 15.98 47.74 49.00
C SER A 15 17.06 46.86 48.34
N SER A 16 16.68 46.18 47.25
CA SER A 16 17.58 45.88 46.13
C SER A 16 17.15 46.73 44.92
N GLU A 17 18.02 47.62 44.47
CA GLU A 17 17.73 48.63 43.44
C GLU A 17 17.47 47.99 42.07
N SER A 18 16.28 48.22 41.52
CA SER A 18 16.04 48.10 40.08
C SER A 18 16.34 49.44 39.43
N GLU A 19 17.35 49.51 38.57
CA GLU A 19 17.63 50.71 37.76
C GLU A 19 16.45 50.97 36.80
N SER A 20 15.53 51.85 37.22
CA SER A 20 14.42 52.30 36.40
C SER A 20 14.93 53.25 35.32
N VAL A 21 14.94 52.82 34.06
CA VAL A 21 15.12 53.70 32.91
C VAL A 21 13.86 54.58 32.76
N LEU A 22 13.86 55.72 33.44
CA LEU A 22 12.81 56.72 33.35
C LEU A 22 12.84 57.38 31.95
N GLY A 23 11.74 57.27 31.18
CA GLY A 23 11.47 58.26 30.13
C GLY A 23 10.97 57.80 28.76
N GLN A 24 10.47 56.58 28.57
CA GLN A 24 9.59 56.29 27.43
C GLN A 24 8.21 55.90 27.95
N ASP A 25 7.17 56.50 27.37
CA ASP A 25 5.78 56.11 27.61
C ASP A 25 5.53 54.79 26.87
N ASP A 26 5.11 53.74 27.60
CA ASP A 26 4.71 52.45 27.03
C ASP A 26 3.67 52.62 25.91
N SER A 27 2.81 53.64 26.00
CA SER A 27 1.83 53.96 24.97
C SER A 27 2.50 54.48 23.69
N GLU A 28 3.57 55.26 23.78
CA GLU A 28 4.36 55.69 22.62
C GLU A 28 5.17 54.54 22.01
N LEU A 29 5.77 53.68 22.84
CA LEU A 29 6.48 52.48 22.38
C LEU A 29 5.54 51.50 21.67
N ALA A 30 4.39 51.19 22.27
CA ALA A 30 3.38 50.34 21.65
C ALA A 30 2.82 50.94 20.36
N LEU A 31 2.57 52.26 20.33
CA LEU A 31 2.15 52.97 19.12
C LEU A 31 3.22 52.93 18.03
N SER A 32 4.51 52.99 18.39
CA SER A 32 5.63 52.83 17.45
C SER A 32 5.64 51.44 16.83
N GLY A 33 5.51 50.38 17.64
CA GLY A 33 5.45 49.01 17.14
C GLY A 33 4.22 48.74 16.25
N ILE A 34 3.06 49.31 16.59
CA ILE A 34 1.86 49.26 15.73
C ILE A 34 2.09 50.01 14.42
N ARG A 35 2.77 51.17 14.44
CA ARG A 35 3.13 51.91 13.22
C ARG A 35 4.11 51.15 12.34
N MET A 36 5.09 50.46 12.91
CA MET A 36 6.01 49.59 12.16
C MET A 36 5.21 48.50 11.43
N LEU A 37 4.36 47.76 12.15
CA LEU A 37 3.51 46.71 11.59
C LEU A 37 2.57 47.23 10.47
N LEU A 38 1.95 48.40 10.66
CA LEU A 38 1.07 49.01 9.64
C LEU A 38 1.82 49.52 8.40
N ASN A 39 3.15 49.69 8.47
CA ASN A 39 4.00 50.09 7.34
C ASN A 39 4.88 48.93 6.83
N ASN A 40 4.45 47.69 7.04
CA ASN A 40 5.14 46.43 6.64
C ASN A 40 6.46 46.12 7.37
N GLY A 41 6.85 46.90 8.38
CA GLY A 41 8.00 46.61 9.25
C GLY A 41 7.65 45.55 10.30
N PHE A 42 7.41 44.32 9.86
CA PHE A 42 6.97 43.22 10.73
C PHE A 42 8.09 42.72 11.66
N GLU A 43 9.32 42.60 11.16
CA GLU A 43 10.45 42.13 11.97
C GLU A 43 10.85 43.16 13.03
N GLU A 44 10.84 44.45 12.68
CA GLU A 44 11.13 45.55 13.60
C GLU A 44 10.05 45.66 14.68
N ALA A 45 8.77 45.51 14.30
CA ALA A 45 7.67 45.43 15.26
C ALA A 45 7.81 44.21 16.19
N GLN A 46 8.14 43.04 15.64
CA GLN A 46 8.32 41.82 16.42
C GLN A 46 9.49 41.94 17.40
N ALA A 47 10.64 42.44 16.95
CA ALA A 47 11.81 42.67 17.79
C ALA A 47 11.53 43.70 18.90
N LEU A 48 10.80 44.79 18.59
CA LEU A 48 10.40 45.79 19.58
C LEU A 48 9.51 45.18 20.67
N PHE A 49 8.45 44.46 20.28
CA PHE A 49 7.51 43.90 21.25
C PHE A 49 8.08 42.70 22.00
N ASP A 50 8.91 41.86 21.38
CA ASP A 50 9.58 40.75 22.07
C ASP A 50 10.56 41.24 23.15
N LYS A 51 11.28 42.34 22.86
CA LYS A 51 12.23 42.97 23.79
C LYS A 51 11.56 43.46 25.08
N TYR A 52 10.36 44.03 24.99
CA TYR A 52 9.65 44.67 26.11
C TYR A 52 8.40 43.89 26.58
N LYS A 53 8.21 42.64 26.15
CA LYS A 53 6.98 41.83 26.42
C LYS A 53 6.67 41.58 27.90
N ASN A 54 7.62 41.79 28.80
CA ASN A 54 7.47 41.58 30.23
C ASN A 54 7.38 42.90 31.03
N ASP A 55 7.60 44.03 30.37
CA ASP A 55 7.76 45.34 31.01
C ASP A 55 6.39 45.95 31.34
N SER A 56 5.39 45.73 30.47
CA SER A 56 3.99 46.05 30.78
C SER A 56 2.95 45.23 30.02
N SER A 57 1.73 45.23 30.55
CA SER A 57 0.56 44.58 29.93
C SER A 57 0.28 45.04 28.51
N LEU A 58 0.62 46.31 28.18
CA LEU A 58 0.41 46.87 26.86
C LEU A 58 1.43 46.31 25.85
N MET A 59 2.70 46.21 26.25
CA MET A 59 3.74 45.58 25.43
C MET A 59 3.53 44.08 25.29
N HIS A 60 3.02 43.40 26.33
CA HIS A 60 2.62 41.98 26.26
C HIS A 60 1.46 41.75 25.28
N ALA A 61 0.45 42.64 25.27
CA ALA A 61 -0.65 42.60 24.31
C ALA A 61 -0.16 42.88 22.88
N GLY A 62 0.77 43.83 22.71
CA GLY A 62 1.43 44.10 21.44
C GLY A 62 2.23 42.90 20.91
N HIS A 63 3.04 42.25 21.77
CA HIS A 63 3.76 41.02 21.44
C HIS A 63 2.81 39.91 20.98
N SER A 64 1.73 39.70 21.73
CA SER A 64 0.69 38.72 21.38
C SER A 64 0.01 39.04 20.04
N PHE A 65 -0.24 40.33 19.76
CA PHE A 65 -0.84 40.77 18.51
C PHE A 65 0.11 40.63 17.31
N VAL A 66 1.38 41.02 17.44
CA VAL A 66 2.37 40.85 16.36
C VAL A 66 2.67 39.37 16.12
N TYR A 67 2.75 38.55 17.17
CA TYR A 67 2.85 37.10 17.02
C TYR A 67 1.65 36.51 16.27
N PHE A 68 0.42 36.89 16.65
CA PHE A 68 -0.80 36.48 15.93
C PHE A 68 -0.83 36.96 14.46
N MET A 69 -0.38 38.19 14.18
CA MET A 69 -0.29 38.71 12.81
C MET A 69 0.80 37.98 12.01
N GLY A 70 1.95 37.66 12.62
CA GLY A 70 2.99 36.80 12.03
C GLY A 70 2.51 35.36 11.79
N GLU A 71 1.65 34.83 12.66
CA GLU A 71 0.95 33.57 12.43
C GLU A 71 -0.06 33.64 11.26
N THR A 72 -0.49 34.82 10.79
CA THR A 72 -1.26 34.92 9.53
C THR A 72 -0.37 34.82 8.29
N THR A 73 0.94 35.08 8.41
CA THR A 73 1.96 34.87 7.36
C THR A 73 2.58 33.46 7.39
N ILE A 74 1.78 32.41 7.64
CA ILE A 74 2.21 31.01 7.41
C ILE A 74 2.80 30.90 5.99
N SER A 75 4.00 30.34 5.86
CA SER A 75 4.65 30.20 4.55
C SER A 75 3.80 29.35 3.59
N ILE A 76 4.02 29.52 2.27
CA ILE A 76 3.33 28.68 1.27
C ILE A 76 3.73 27.20 1.44
N GLU A 77 4.98 26.93 1.82
CA GLU A 77 5.48 25.60 2.15
C GLU A 77 4.69 24.98 3.31
N ASP A 78 4.62 25.67 4.46
CA ASP A 78 3.88 25.23 5.65
C ASP A 78 2.40 25.01 5.36
N LYS A 79 1.78 25.90 4.58
CA LYS A 79 0.37 25.78 4.16
C LYS A 79 0.13 24.48 3.41
N ILE A 80 1.01 24.13 2.46
CA ILE A 80 0.90 22.90 1.68
C ILE A 80 1.17 21.67 2.56
N GLN A 81 2.24 21.66 3.35
CA GLN A 81 2.57 20.55 4.25
C GLN A 81 1.45 20.25 5.26
N ARG A 82 0.89 21.29 5.90
CA ARG A 82 -0.24 21.14 6.83
C ARG A 82 -1.47 20.55 6.11
N GLN A 83 -1.73 20.93 4.87
CA GLN A 83 -2.84 20.35 4.09
C GLN A 83 -2.57 18.91 3.64
N VAL A 84 -1.31 18.54 3.32
CA VAL A 84 -0.92 17.12 3.09
C VAL A 84 -1.16 16.29 4.34
N ILE A 85 -0.72 16.75 5.52
CA ILE A 85 -0.92 16.05 6.80
C ILE A 85 -2.41 15.87 7.12
N VAL A 86 -3.23 16.90 6.84
CA VAL A 86 -4.70 16.81 6.99
C VAL A 86 -5.30 15.80 6.00
N ALA A 87 -4.81 15.75 4.75
CA ALA A 87 -5.27 14.77 3.76
C ALA A 87 -4.88 13.34 4.15
N ASP A 88 -3.63 13.12 4.58
CA ASP A 88 -3.10 11.84 5.09
C ASP A 88 -3.96 11.36 6.28
N SER A 89 -4.26 12.25 7.23
CA SER A 89 -5.08 11.95 8.42
C SER A 89 -6.51 11.54 8.05
N ILE A 90 -7.13 12.25 7.10
CA ILE A 90 -8.49 11.95 6.60
C ILE A 90 -8.50 10.62 5.83
N LEU A 91 -7.45 10.34 5.05
CA LEU A 91 -7.26 9.07 4.34
C LEU A 91 -7.16 7.89 5.32
N TYR A 92 -6.28 7.96 6.32
CA TYR A 92 -6.13 6.91 7.33
C TYR A 92 -7.40 6.73 8.17
N GLN A 93 -8.11 7.82 8.51
CA GLN A 93 -9.42 7.72 9.17
C GLN A 93 -10.45 6.99 8.29
N GLY A 94 -10.46 7.25 6.98
CA GLY A 94 -11.29 6.52 6.02
C GLY A 94 -10.97 5.03 6.00
N ILE A 95 -9.69 4.67 5.85
CA ILE A 95 -9.19 3.28 5.83
C ILE A 95 -9.56 2.53 7.12
N LEU A 96 -9.33 3.14 8.29
CA LEU A 96 -9.68 2.54 9.58
C LEU A 96 -11.19 2.27 9.69
N ILE A 97 -12.04 3.18 9.19
CA ILE A 97 -13.49 2.98 9.19
C ILE A 97 -13.88 1.77 8.31
N PHE A 98 -13.23 1.55 7.15
CA PHE A 98 -13.50 0.35 6.32
C PHE A 98 -13.23 -0.98 7.07
N THR A 99 -12.35 -1.00 8.08
CA THR A 99 -12.04 -2.22 8.84
C THR A 99 -13.21 -2.76 9.67
N ASN A 100 -14.25 -1.95 9.94
CA ASN A 100 -15.45 -2.36 10.69
C ASN A 100 -16.36 -3.36 9.92
N GLN A 101 -16.18 -3.48 8.60
CA GLN A 101 -16.91 -4.40 7.71
C GLN A 101 -18.45 -4.28 7.66
N ASP A 102 -19.01 -3.12 8.01
CA ASP A 102 -20.45 -2.83 7.88
C ASP A 102 -20.74 -1.75 6.82
N ILE A 103 -21.99 -1.74 6.33
CA ILE A 103 -22.43 -0.87 5.22
C ILE A 103 -22.36 0.63 5.60
N SER A 104 -22.67 0.98 6.85
CA SER A 104 -22.62 2.38 7.30
C SER A 104 -21.18 2.88 7.34
N SER A 105 -20.27 2.06 7.87
CA SER A 105 -18.84 2.31 7.82
C SER A 105 -18.33 2.41 6.37
N TYR A 106 -18.75 1.55 5.44
CA TYR A 106 -18.32 1.68 4.04
C TYR A 106 -18.74 3.01 3.39
N ILE A 107 -19.98 3.45 3.60
CA ILE A 107 -20.46 4.76 3.11
C ILE A 107 -19.66 5.90 3.75
N LYS A 108 -19.46 5.85 5.06
CA LYS A 108 -18.71 6.85 5.81
C LYS A 108 -17.24 6.90 5.35
N GLY A 109 -16.57 5.76 5.26
CA GLY A 109 -15.19 5.62 4.78
C GLY A 109 -15.02 6.18 3.36
N GLY A 110 -15.96 5.88 2.45
CA GLY A 110 -15.97 6.44 1.09
C GLY A 110 -16.07 7.97 1.06
N TRP A 111 -16.81 8.57 2.00
CA TRP A 111 -16.88 10.03 2.14
C TRP A 111 -15.56 10.64 2.63
N TYR A 112 -14.88 9.99 3.59
CA TYR A 112 -13.53 10.41 4.02
C TYR A 112 -12.52 10.29 2.87
N LEU A 113 -12.54 9.19 2.11
CA LEU A 113 -11.69 9.04 0.91
C LEU A 113 -11.94 10.15 -0.12
N ARG A 114 -13.21 10.47 -0.43
CA ARG A 114 -13.56 11.59 -1.33
C ARG A 114 -12.99 12.93 -0.84
N LYS A 115 -13.05 13.17 0.47
CA LYS A 115 -12.55 14.41 1.08
C LYS A 115 -11.02 14.49 0.99
N ALA A 116 -10.30 13.41 1.28
CA ALA A 116 -8.84 13.35 1.11
C ALA A 116 -8.44 13.56 -0.35
N TYR A 117 -9.08 12.83 -1.29
CA TYR A 117 -8.83 12.96 -2.72
C TYR A 117 -8.94 14.41 -3.20
N LYS A 118 -10.02 15.12 -2.86
CA LYS A 118 -10.22 16.51 -3.29
C LYS A 118 -9.20 17.49 -2.68
N ILE A 119 -8.57 17.17 -1.55
CA ILE A 119 -7.44 17.95 -1.01
C ILE A 119 -6.18 17.68 -1.84
N TYR A 120 -5.80 16.42 -2.07
CA TYR A 120 -4.62 16.10 -2.91
C TYR A 120 -4.78 16.62 -4.35
N GLU A 121 -5.97 16.49 -4.96
CA GLU A 121 -6.26 16.99 -6.31
C GLU A 121 -6.07 18.52 -6.41
N LYS A 122 -6.46 19.26 -5.37
CA LYS A 122 -6.24 20.70 -5.29
C LYS A 122 -4.75 21.02 -5.09
N LEU A 123 -4.10 20.39 -4.11
CA LEU A 123 -2.68 20.60 -3.82
C LEU A 123 -1.79 20.28 -5.02
N HIS A 124 -2.10 19.23 -5.77
CA HIS A 124 -1.37 18.86 -6.98
C HIS A 124 -1.42 19.97 -8.04
N LYS A 125 -2.60 20.57 -8.23
CA LYS A 125 -2.77 21.71 -9.15
C LYS A 125 -2.04 22.95 -8.63
N ASP A 126 -2.16 23.26 -7.34
CA ASP A 126 -1.51 24.42 -6.71
C ASP A 126 0.03 24.34 -6.81
N VAL A 127 0.64 23.20 -6.47
CA VAL A 127 2.11 23.01 -6.55
C VAL A 127 2.61 23.09 -7.99
N ASN A 128 1.93 22.45 -8.95
CA ASN A 128 2.33 22.53 -10.35
C ASN A 128 2.22 23.96 -10.91
N GLN A 129 1.25 24.76 -10.46
CA GLN A 129 1.16 26.18 -10.82
C GLN A 129 2.34 27.00 -10.24
N LEU A 130 2.75 26.73 -9.00
CA LEU A 130 3.94 27.36 -8.40
C LEU A 130 5.22 27.01 -9.16
N ILE A 131 5.39 25.74 -9.58
CA ILE A 131 6.51 25.28 -10.41
C ILE A 131 6.50 25.93 -11.81
N ALA A 132 5.34 26.05 -12.44
CA ALA A 132 5.22 26.75 -13.71
C ALA A 132 5.56 28.24 -13.57
N ALA A 133 5.11 28.89 -12.49
CA ALA A 133 5.40 30.29 -12.21
C ALA A 133 6.89 30.53 -11.95
N SER A 134 7.58 29.67 -11.19
CA SER A 134 9.02 29.82 -10.92
C SER A 134 9.85 29.62 -12.19
N LYS A 135 9.54 28.63 -13.03
CA LYS A 135 10.17 28.44 -14.37
C LYS A 135 9.98 29.65 -15.29
N LEU A 136 8.79 30.29 -15.26
CA LEU A 136 8.49 31.50 -16.04
C LEU A 136 9.22 32.75 -15.52
N LYS A 137 9.53 32.82 -14.21
CA LYS A 137 10.39 33.89 -13.66
C LYS A 137 11.85 33.70 -14.05
N GLN A 138 12.39 32.48 -13.89
CA GLN A 138 13.79 32.17 -14.22
C GLN A 138 14.13 32.47 -15.69
N SER A 139 13.26 32.08 -16.62
CA SER A 139 13.45 32.36 -18.06
C SER A 139 13.38 33.85 -18.41
N LYS A 140 12.55 34.64 -17.72
CA LYS A 140 12.53 36.11 -17.87
C LYS A 140 13.79 36.78 -17.33
N SER A 141 14.32 36.30 -16.20
CA SER A 141 15.58 36.81 -15.62
C SER A 141 16.79 36.47 -16.49
N GLN A 142 16.86 35.27 -17.07
CA GLN A 142 17.93 34.91 -18.01
C GLN A 142 17.87 35.75 -19.30
N ASN A 143 16.68 35.97 -19.86
CA ASN A 143 16.53 36.76 -21.09
C ASN A 143 16.84 38.27 -20.91
N SER A 144 16.73 38.81 -19.70
CA SER A 144 17.10 40.20 -19.39
C SER A 144 18.59 40.38 -19.14
N LEU A 145 19.29 39.36 -18.64
CA LEU A 145 20.76 39.33 -18.58
C LEU A 145 21.41 39.26 -19.97
N THR A 146 20.78 38.60 -20.95
CA THR A 146 21.32 38.50 -22.32
C THR A 146 21.08 39.73 -23.20
N SER A 147 20.14 40.63 -22.83
CA SER A 147 19.91 41.88 -23.57
C SER A 147 20.70 43.08 -23.02
N ALA A 148 21.22 42.98 -21.80
CA ALA A 148 21.98 44.03 -21.12
C ALA A 148 23.49 44.01 -21.44
N GLY A 149 23.83 44.12 -22.73
CA GLY A 149 25.22 44.32 -23.14
C GLY A 149 25.72 45.73 -22.82
N SER A 150 26.62 45.85 -21.82
CA SER A 150 27.49 47.01 -21.53
C SER A 150 26.90 48.20 -20.72
N ALA A 151 26.92 48.08 -19.39
CA ALA A 151 27.27 49.17 -18.46
C ALA A 151 27.72 48.59 -17.10
N VAL A 152 28.69 49.23 -16.43
CA VAL A 152 29.30 48.76 -15.15
C VAL A 152 28.90 49.67 -13.98
N SER A 153 28.92 49.10 -12.76
CA SER A 153 28.69 49.72 -11.44
C SER A 153 27.22 50.07 -11.13
N SER A 154 26.70 49.84 -9.93
CA SER A 154 27.32 49.91 -8.58
C SER A 154 26.62 48.99 -7.57
N ASP A 155 27.21 48.81 -6.37
CA ASP A 155 26.63 48.04 -5.27
C ASP A 155 25.23 48.56 -4.87
N GLY A 156 24.27 47.63 -4.80
CA GLY A 156 23.01 47.79 -4.09
C GLY A 156 22.74 46.52 -3.30
N PRO A 157 22.12 46.61 -2.10
CA PRO A 157 21.78 45.41 -1.34
C PRO A 157 20.82 44.55 -2.16
N ILE A 158 21.13 43.25 -2.24
CA ILE A 158 20.21 42.27 -2.81
C ILE A 158 19.04 42.17 -1.84
N ASP A 159 17.90 42.77 -2.21
CA ASP A 159 16.61 42.47 -1.59
C ASP A 159 16.34 40.97 -1.78
N SER A 160 16.70 40.21 -0.75
CA SER A 160 16.45 38.79 -0.64
C SER A 160 14.96 38.67 -0.37
N ASN A 161 14.18 38.54 -1.45
CA ASN A 161 12.74 38.45 -1.33
C ASN A 161 12.40 37.06 -0.78
N ASP A 162 12.40 36.91 0.55
CA ASP A 162 12.30 35.65 1.32
C ASP A 162 11.00 34.83 1.08
N ASN A 163 10.16 35.28 0.14
CA ASN A 163 8.98 34.58 -0.35
C ASN A 163 9.22 33.73 -1.63
N GLU A 164 10.43 33.70 -2.21
CA GLU A 164 10.72 32.87 -3.39
C GLU A 164 11.10 31.43 -3.01
N LEU A 165 10.12 30.51 -3.09
CA LEU A 165 10.32 29.07 -2.86
C LEU A 165 11.40 28.50 -3.80
N THR A 166 12.42 27.89 -3.22
CA THR A 166 13.50 27.26 -4.00
C THR A 166 13.01 26.06 -4.80
N HIS A 167 13.74 25.69 -5.86
CA HIS A 167 13.41 24.52 -6.68
C HIS A 167 13.36 23.23 -5.85
N ASP A 168 14.24 23.09 -4.85
CA ASP A 168 14.29 21.92 -3.96
C ASP A 168 13.10 21.84 -3.02
N VAL A 169 12.63 22.99 -2.50
CA VAL A 169 11.39 23.07 -1.72
C VAL A 169 10.19 22.66 -2.57
N LEU A 170 10.08 23.21 -3.78
CA LEU A 170 8.99 22.87 -4.71
C LEU A 170 9.01 21.38 -5.11
N SER A 171 10.19 20.81 -5.35
CA SER A 171 10.36 19.38 -5.64
C SER A 171 9.93 18.48 -4.48
N ARG A 172 10.33 18.82 -3.25
CA ARG A 172 9.91 18.09 -2.03
C ARG A 172 8.40 18.19 -1.78
N LEU A 173 7.81 19.38 -1.95
CA LEU A 173 6.36 19.57 -1.85
C LEU A 173 5.61 18.78 -2.92
N LEU A 174 6.14 18.70 -4.15
CA LEU A 174 5.56 17.91 -5.22
C LEU A 174 5.60 16.42 -4.88
N GLY A 175 6.70 15.88 -4.35
CA GLY A 175 6.79 14.48 -3.90
C GLY A 175 5.75 14.14 -2.83
N ALA A 176 5.65 14.97 -1.79
CA ALA A 176 4.69 14.79 -0.69
C ALA A 176 3.21 14.77 -1.16
N VAL A 177 2.88 15.54 -2.20
CA VAL A 177 1.53 15.65 -2.79
C VAL A 177 1.28 14.55 -3.82
N ASN A 178 2.28 14.23 -4.65
CA ASN A 178 2.19 13.25 -5.73
C ASN A 178 1.91 11.84 -5.20
N PHE A 179 2.41 11.47 -4.02
CA PHE A 179 2.07 10.17 -3.41
C PHE A 179 0.55 9.99 -3.29
N GLY A 180 -0.12 10.94 -2.63
CA GLY A 180 -1.56 10.85 -2.35
C GLY A 180 -2.39 11.04 -3.62
N TYR A 181 -2.02 12.01 -4.46
CA TYR A 181 -2.67 12.21 -5.76
C TYR A 181 -2.56 10.95 -6.64
N GLY A 182 -1.35 10.42 -6.82
CA GLY A 182 -1.06 9.27 -7.66
C GLY A 182 -1.74 7.99 -7.18
N THR A 183 -1.70 7.74 -5.86
CA THR A 183 -2.44 6.63 -5.22
C THR A 183 -3.93 6.70 -5.53
N PHE A 184 -4.56 7.88 -5.37
CA PHE A 184 -5.98 8.03 -5.68
C PHE A 184 -6.28 7.83 -7.17
N GLN A 185 -5.53 8.48 -8.06
CA GLN A 185 -5.69 8.35 -9.51
C GLN A 185 -5.62 6.87 -9.94
N LEU A 186 -4.58 6.17 -9.49
CA LEU A 186 -4.38 4.75 -9.77
C LEU A 186 -5.54 3.90 -9.23
N CYS A 187 -5.88 4.02 -7.94
CA CYS A 187 -6.96 3.25 -7.32
C CYS A 187 -8.33 3.49 -8.00
N ILE A 188 -8.64 4.71 -8.41
CA ILE A 188 -9.90 5.03 -9.11
C ILE A 188 -9.90 4.41 -10.52
N SER A 189 -8.77 4.46 -11.24
CA SER A 189 -8.62 3.93 -12.62
C SER A 189 -8.77 2.40 -12.74
N MET A 190 -8.75 1.68 -11.60
CA MET A 190 -8.91 0.23 -11.51
C MET A 190 -10.31 -0.20 -11.06
N VAL A 191 -11.20 0.74 -10.69
CA VAL A 191 -12.57 0.40 -10.28
C VAL A 191 -13.35 -0.13 -11.50
N PRO A 192 -14.01 -1.30 -11.42
CA PRO A 192 -14.76 -1.83 -12.55
C PRO A 192 -15.92 -0.91 -13.00
N PRO A 193 -16.23 -0.80 -14.31
CA PRO A 193 -17.25 0.12 -14.84
C PRO A 193 -18.66 0.01 -14.21
N LYS A 194 -19.04 -1.19 -13.72
CA LYS A 194 -20.31 -1.41 -13.03
C LYS A 194 -20.37 -0.74 -11.65
N ILE A 195 -19.21 -0.54 -11.01
CA ILE A 195 -19.05 0.15 -9.73
C ILE A 195 -18.76 1.63 -9.98
N LEU A 196 -17.99 1.98 -11.03
CA LEU A 196 -17.76 3.37 -11.43
C LEU A 196 -19.08 4.15 -11.58
N LYS A 197 -20.13 3.59 -12.18
CA LYS A 197 -21.43 4.31 -12.29
C LYS A 197 -22.08 4.73 -10.96
N LEU A 198 -21.76 4.08 -9.83
CA LEU A 198 -22.19 4.55 -8.49
C LEU A 198 -21.28 5.66 -7.93
N ILE A 199 -20.05 5.76 -8.43
CA ILE A 199 -18.97 6.61 -7.92
C ILE A 199 -18.74 7.85 -8.82
N GLU A 200 -19.05 7.78 -10.11
CA GLU A 200 -19.10 8.89 -11.08
C GLU A 200 -20.10 9.97 -10.64
N PHE A 201 -21.24 9.57 -10.04
CA PHE A 201 -22.18 10.48 -9.39
C PHE A 201 -21.54 11.29 -8.23
N LEU A 202 -20.42 10.83 -7.70
CA LEU A 202 -19.59 11.51 -6.70
C LEU A 202 -18.37 12.22 -7.30
N GLY A 203 -18.27 12.34 -8.63
CA GLY A 203 -17.23 13.13 -9.30
C GLY A 203 -15.81 12.63 -9.05
N PHE A 204 -15.64 11.30 -9.07
CA PHE A 204 -14.33 10.67 -9.22
C PHE A 204 -14.12 10.30 -10.68
N GLU A 205 -12.98 10.72 -11.21
CA GLU A 205 -12.38 10.28 -12.46
C GLU A 205 -10.93 9.95 -12.11
N GLY A 206 -10.41 8.85 -12.67
CA GLY A 206 -9.13 8.27 -12.31
C GLY A 206 -8.30 7.99 -13.56
N ASP A 207 -7.19 8.70 -13.70
CA ASP A 207 -6.25 8.56 -14.80
C ASP A 207 -5.08 7.66 -14.36
N ARG A 208 -4.93 6.51 -15.02
CA ARG A 208 -3.89 5.53 -14.66
C ARG A 208 -2.49 6.04 -14.95
N GLU A 209 -2.29 6.71 -16.08
CA GLU A 209 -0.98 7.20 -16.50
C GLU A 209 -0.52 8.36 -15.60
N ALA A 210 -1.42 9.31 -15.32
CA ALA A 210 -1.15 10.36 -14.33
C ALA A 210 -0.92 9.80 -12.92
N GLY A 211 -1.60 8.70 -12.56
CA GLY A 211 -1.42 7.98 -11.31
C GLY A 211 -0.01 7.39 -11.16
N LEU A 212 0.42 6.64 -12.18
CA LEU A 212 1.75 6.02 -12.23
C LEU A 212 2.86 7.06 -12.30
N ALA A 213 2.74 8.09 -13.15
CA ALA A 213 3.74 9.14 -13.27
C ALA A 213 3.94 9.94 -11.96
N ALA A 214 2.86 10.17 -11.19
CA ALA A 214 2.96 10.81 -9.88
C ALA A 214 3.63 9.89 -8.83
N LEU A 215 3.31 8.60 -8.82
CA LEU A 215 3.96 7.63 -7.94
C LEU A 215 5.45 7.46 -8.28
N ASP A 216 5.80 7.38 -9.57
CA ASP A 216 7.19 7.28 -10.02
C ASP A 216 8.02 8.53 -9.65
N PHE A 217 7.48 9.73 -9.86
CA PHE A 217 8.11 10.95 -9.36
C PHE A 217 8.36 10.89 -7.85
N THR A 218 7.42 10.31 -7.09
CA THR A 218 7.55 10.17 -5.63
C THR A 218 8.62 9.15 -5.26
N ASN A 219 8.68 8.00 -5.94
CA ASN A 219 9.69 6.93 -5.77
C ASN A 219 11.14 7.45 -5.92
N HIS A 220 11.33 8.42 -6.82
CA HIS A 220 12.61 9.09 -7.08
C HIS A 220 12.85 10.35 -6.22
N SER A 221 11.89 10.75 -5.37
CA SER A 221 11.99 11.94 -4.53
C SER A 221 12.71 11.69 -3.20
N LYS A 222 13.04 12.77 -2.49
CA LYS A 222 13.54 12.73 -1.10
C LYS A 222 12.43 12.82 -0.06
N ASP A 223 11.16 12.64 -0.45
CA ASP A 223 10.05 12.68 0.50
C ASP A 223 9.97 11.40 1.35
N MET A 224 9.47 11.51 2.59
CA MET A 224 9.31 10.36 3.48
C MET A 224 8.39 9.26 2.92
N LYS A 225 7.53 9.58 1.94
CA LYS A 225 6.64 8.64 1.27
C LYS A 225 7.27 7.96 0.04
N ALA A 226 8.51 8.29 -0.34
CA ALA A 226 9.19 7.66 -1.47
C ALA A 226 9.22 6.11 -1.38
N PRO A 227 9.58 5.47 -0.24
CA PRO A 227 9.53 4.01 -0.12
C PRO A 227 8.11 3.42 -0.23
N LEU A 228 7.09 4.18 0.19
CA LEU A 228 5.69 3.77 0.03
C LEU A 228 5.24 3.86 -1.43
N ALA A 229 5.78 4.80 -2.20
CA ALA A 229 5.56 4.86 -3.65
C ALA A 229 6.25 3.69 -4.36
N THR A 230 7.49 3.34 -3.99
CA THR A 230 8.18 2.13 -4.46
C THR A 230 7.33 0.88 -4.23
N LEU A 231 6.86 0.67 -3.00
CA LEU A 231 5.99 -0.48 -2.67
C LEU A 231 4.63 -0.43 -3.39
N GLY A 232 4.07 0.75 -3.61
CA GLY A 232 2.82 0.93 -4.36
C GLY A 232 2.96 0.57 -5.85
N LEU A 233 4.08 0.94 -6.47
CA LEU A 233 4.42 0.56 -7.85
C LEU A 233 4.68 -0.94 -7.94
N LEU A 234 5.50 -1.51 -7.04
CA LEU A 234 5.74 -2.96 -7.00
C LEU A 234 4.43 -3.75 -6.83
N TRP A 235 3.53 -3.31 -5.94
CA TRP A 235 2.20 -3.91 -5.79
C TRP A 235 1.35 -3.78 -7.07
N TYR A 236 1.43 -2.65 -7.77
CA TYR A 236 0.73 -2.46 -9.04
C TYR A 236 1.21 -3.43 -10.10
N HIS A 237 2.52 -3.48 -10.34
CA HIS A 237 3.12 -4.29 -11.39
C HIS A 237 3.03 -5.80 -11.10
N THR A 238 3.24 -6.23 -9.85
CA THR A 238 3.28 -7.67 -9.49
C THR A 238 1.93 -8.27 -9.07
N VAL A 239 0.96 -7.46 -8.60
CA VAL A 239 -0.33 -7.97 -8.09
C VAL A 239 -1.51 -7.44 -8.89
N LEU A 240 -1.60 -6.12 -9.11
CA LEU A 240 -2.82 -5.52 -9.69
C LEU A 240 -2.94 -5.72 -11.20
N ARG A 241 -1.83 -5.63 -11.96
CA ARG A 241 -1.83 -5.91 -13.41
C ARG A 241 -2.27 -7.34 -13.71
N PRO A 242 -1.69 -8.41 -13.12
CA PRO A 242 -2.19 -9.78 -13.29
C PRO A 242 -3.64 -9.95 -12.81
N PHE A 243 -3.99 -9.46 -11.61
CA PHE A 243 -5.30 -9.70 -11.02
C PHE A 243 -6.47 -9.10 -11.82
N PHE A 244 -6.24 -7.97 -12.50
CA PHE A 244 -7.23 -7.34 -13.38
C PHE A 244 -7.03 -7.65 -14.88
N ALA A 245 -6.03 -8.48 -15.23
CA ALA A 245 -5.62 -8.78 -16.61
C ALA A 245 -5.48 -7.52 -17.48
N LEU A 246 -4.81 -6.48 -16.95
CA LEU A 246 -4.77 -5.14 -17.58
C LEU A 246 -4.07 -5.13 -18.93
N ASP A 247 -3.09 -6.02 -19.11
CA ASP A 247 -2.29 -6.18 -20.33
C ASP A 247 -2.85 -7.27 -21.26
N GLY A 248 -3.98 -7.88 -20.88
CA GLY A 248 -4.59 -9.03 -21.54
C GLY A 248 -4.49 -10.30 -20.70
N ALA A 249 -5.28 -11.32 -21.04
CA ALA A 249 -5.35 -12.57 -20.27
C ALA A 249 -4.12 -13.49 -20.42
N ASN A 250 -3.14 -13.12 -21.25
CA ASN A 250 -1.98 -13.93 -21.64
C ASN A 250 -0.64 -13.16 -21.53
N ASP A 251 -0.64 -11.90 -21.09
CA ASP A 251 0.58 -11.06 -20.99
C ASP A 251 0.85 -10.71 -19.51
N TYR A 252 1.17 -11.74 -18.73
CA TYR A 252 1.47 -11.58 -17.30
C TYR A 252 2.90 -11.06 -17.07
N ASP A 253 3.79 -11.22 -18.05
CA ASP A 253 5.20 -10.83 -17.97
C ASP A 253 5.43 -9.32 -18.16
N ALA A 254 4.50 -8.61 -18.82
CA ALA A 254 4.52 -7.14 -18.88
C ALA A 254 4.52 -6.47 -17.50
N GLY A 255 3.96 -7.10 -16.47
CA GLY A 255 4.09 -6.65 -15.08
C GLY A 255 5.48 -6.90 -14.50
N THR A 256 6.07 -8.05 -14.81
CA THR A 256 7.34 -8.52 -14.24
C THR A 256 8.50 -7.59 -14.58
N HIS A 257 8.65 -7.16 -15.84
CA HIS A 257 9.80 -6.33 -16.25
C HIS A 257 9.87 -4.97 -15.54
N ASP A 258 8.75 -4.25 -15.44
CA ASP A 258 8.69 -2.96 -14.74
C ASP A 258 9.02 -3.13 -13.24
N ALA A 259 8.57 -4.23 -12.62
CA ALA A 259 8.90 -4.54 -11.24
C ALA A 259 10.40 -4.86 -11.07
N GLU A 260 11.00 -5.65 -11.97
CA GLU A 260 12.42 -5.98 -11.96
C GLU A 260 13.33 -4.75 -12.04
N VAL A 261 12.98 -3.76 -12.87
CA VAL A 261 13.70 -2.48 -12.95
C VAL A 261 13.68 -1.76 -11.60
N ILE A 262 12.49 -1.59 -11.00
CA ILE A 262 12.34 -0.94 -9.69
C ILE A 262 13.10 -1.73 -8.59
N ILE A 263 13.09 -3.06 -8.64
CA ILE A 263 13.84 -3.91 -7.71
C ILE A 263 15.34 -3.68 -7.86
N ALA A 264 15.87 -3.70 -9.08
CA ALA A 264 17.31 -3.52 -9.33
C ALA A 264 17.81 -2.13 -8.91
N GLU A 265 17.02 -1.07 -9.14
CA GLU A 265 17.37 0.30 -8.73
C GLU A 265 17.40 0.47 -7.20
N LYS A 266 16.55 -0.28 -6.48
CA LYS A 266 16.31 -0.11 -5.04
C LYS A 266 16.90 -1.19 -4.14
N GLU A 267 17.53 -2.21 -4.72
CA GLU A 267 18.10 -3.36 -4.00
C GLU A 267 19.09 -2.93 -2.89
N SER A 268 19.99 -2.00 -3.20
CA SER A 268 20.97 -1.48 -2.24
C SER A 268 20.37 -0.61 -1.11
N GLU A 269 19.16 -0.07 -1.30
CA GLU A 269 18.45 0.75 -0.30
C GLU A 269 17.64 -0.14 0.67
N PHE A 270 17.10 -1.26 0.18
CA PHE A 270 16.12 -2.09 0.90
C PHE A 270 16.49 -3.57 1.04
N GLU A 271 17.77 -3.93 0.92
CA GLU A 271 18.28 -5.33 0.96
C GLU A 271 17.75 -6.20 2.13
N ASN A 272 17.41 -5.60 3.28
CA ASN A 272 16.91 -6.31 4.47
C ASN A 272 15.46 -5.94 4.83
N SER A 273 14.72 -5.29 3.93
CA SER A 273 13.30 -4.98 4.11
C SER A 273 12.44 -6.18 3.75
N ALA A 274 11.71 -6.73 4.72
CA ALA A 274 10.81 -7.86 4.50
C ALA A 274 9.74 -7.59 3.43
N LEU A 275 9.25 -6.35 3.32
CA LEU A 275 8.28 -5.95 2.28
C LEU A 275 8.94 -5.86 0.90
N PHE A 276 10.18 -5.38 0.82
CA PHE A 276 10.89 -5.30 -0.45
C PHE A 276 11.30 -6.69 -0.95
N LEU A 277 11.87 -7.52 -0.07
CA LEU A 277 12.23 -8.91 -0.36
C LEU A 277 11.03 -9.78 -0.79
N PHE A 278 9.82 -9.48 -0.30
CA PHE A 278 8.59 -10.13 -0.74
C PHE A 278 8.28 -9.84 -2.23
N PHE A 279 8.51 -8.62 -2.70
CA PHE A 279 8.32 -8.25 -4.12
C PHE A 279 9.52 -8.61 -4.99
N ALA A 280 10.74 -8.71 -4.42
CA ALA A 280 11.97 -9.04 -5.13
C ALA A 280 12.05 -10.46 -5.71
N LYS A 281 10.93 -11.20 -5.75
CA LYS A 281 10.84 -12.59 -6.23
C LYS A 281 11.28 -12.68 -7.70
N LYS A 282 12.41 -13.36 -7.90
CA LYS A 282 12.74 -14.04 -9.17
C LYS A 282 12.15 -15.45 -9.12
N THR A 283 11.65 -15.96 -10.24
CA THR A 283 10.95 -17.26 -10.34
C THR A 283 11.75 -18.39 -9.67
N ASP A 284 13.00 -18.56 -10.08
CA ASP A 284 13.85 -19.70 -9.67
C ASP A 284 14.30 -19.67 -8.19
N GLU A 285 14.56 -18.48 -7.64
CA GLU A 285 15.09 -18.28 -6.27
C GLU A 285 14.02 -17.90 -5.22
N SER A 286 12.77 -17.77 -5.66
CA SER A 286 11.60 -17.32 -4.88
C SER A 286 11.53 -17.80 -3.43
N LEU A 287 11.70 -19.11 -3.20
CA LEU A 287 11.58 -19.72 -1.87
C LEU A 287 12.63 -19.22 -0.85
N GLU A 288 13.86 -18.91 -1.30
CA GLU A 288 14.91 -18.45 -0.39
C GLU A 288 14.77 -16.96 -0.07
N LEU A 289 14.34 -16.16 -1.06
CA LEU A 289 13.97 -14.76 -0.85
C LEU A 289 12.85 -14.63 0.18
N TYR A 290 11.79 -15.44 0.09
CA TYR A 290 10.71 -15.42 1.09
C TYR A 290 11.17 -15.89 2.49
N ARG A 291 12.15 -16.79 2.59
CA ARG A 291 12.75 -17.16 3.89
C ARG A 291 13.55 -16.02 4.50
N ARG A 292 14.36 -15.31 3.69
CA ARG A 292 15.08 -14.09 4.12
C ARG A 292 14.09 -13.00 4.55
N ALA A 293 13.01 -12.82 3.80
CA ALA A 293 11.93 -11.89 4.11
C ALA A 293 11.19 -12.26 5.41
N LEU A 294 10.94 -13.55 5.66
CA LEU A 294 10.34 -14.04 6.90
C LEU A 294 11.22 -13.76 8.14
N GLU A 295 12.55 -13.97 8.05
CA GLU A 295 13.45 -13.64 9.16
C GLU A 295 13.60 -12.12 9.34
N ALA A 296 13.61 -11.33 8.25
CA ALA A 296 13.54 -9.86 8.32
C ALA A 296 12.21 -9.35 8.91
N ALA A 297 11.12 -10.10 8.76
CA ALA A 297 9.80 -9.78 9.30
C ALA A 297 9.64 -10.10 10.80
N LYS A 298 10.63 -10.73 11.44
CA LYS A 298 10.55 -11.26 12.81
C LYS A 298 10.08 -10.20 13.83
N GLY A 299 8.99 -10.52 14.54
CA GLY A 299 8.32 -9.60 15.47
C GLY A 299 7.18 -8.80 14.83
N GLN A 300 7.09 -8.76 13.51
CA GLN A 300 6.01 -8.14 12.74
C GLN A 300 5.07 -9.22 12.20
N LYS A 301 4.28 -9.82 13.10
CA LYS A 301 3.43 -11.00 12.85
C LYS A 301 2.71 -11.02 11.49
N GLU A 302 2.06 -9.94 11.09
CA GLU A 302 1.27 -9.96 9.84
C GLU A 302 2.19 -10.02 8.58
N LEU A 303 3.43 -9.49 8.64
CA LEU A 303 4.46 -9.67 7.60
C LEU A 303 5.07 -11.07 7.63
N GLU A 304 5.24 -11.66 8.82
CA GLU A 304 5.66 -13.06 8.94
C GLU A 304 4.63 -14.01 8.29
N LEU A 305 3.35 -13.81 8.56
CA LEU A 305 2.27 -14.62 7.97
C LEU A 305 2.16 -14.40 6.45
N MET A 306 2.37 -13.17 5.96
CA MET A 306 2.42 -12.86 4.52
C MET A 306 3.53 -13.66 3.81
N ASN A 307 4.76 -13.65 4.33
CA ASN A 307 5.86 -14.42 3.73
C ASN A 307 5.66 -15.94 3.90
N LEU A 308 5.07 -16.37 5.01
CA LEU A 308 4.81 -17.79 5.27
C LEU A 308 3.74 -18.39 4.33
N TYR A 309 2.79 -17.57 3.86
CA TYR A 309 1.83 -17.95 2.83
C TYR A 309 2.54 -18.36 1.54
N GLU A 310 3.44 -17.51 1.05
CA GLU A 310 4.22 -17.78 -0.15
C GLU A 310 5.17 -18.97 0.02
N ILE A 311 5.85 -19.09 1.17
CA ILE A 311 6.66 -20.28 1.50
C ILE A 311 5.81 -21.56 1.44
N GLY A 312 4.59 -21.53 1.97
CA GLY A 312 3.67 -22.68 1.91
C GLY A 312 3.33 -23.08 0.48
N TRP A 313 3.07 -22.09 -0.39
CA TRP A 313 2.75 -22.30 -1.80
C TRP A 313 3.94 -22.75 -2.64
N CYS A 314 5.11 -22.12 -2.52
CA CYS A 314 6.35 -22.58 -3.16
C CYS A 314 6.65 -24.05 -2.81
N ASN A 315 6.36 -24.49 -1.58
CA ASN A 315 6.51 -25.88 -1.20
C ASN A 315 5.39 -26.80 -1.72
N ILE A 316 4.15 -26.31 -1.91
CA ILE A 316 3.11 -27.09 -2.63
C ILE A 316 3.50 -27.31 -4.10
N MET A 317 3.99 -26.27 -4.79
CA MET A 317 4.40 -26.38 -6.20
C MET A 317 5.61 -27.30 -6.36
N LYS A 318 6.53 -27.31 -5.40
CA LYS A 318 7.67 -28.26 -5.33
C LYS A 318 7.30 -29.64 -4.77
N LEU A 319 6.01 -29.93 -4.53
CA LEU A 319 5.50 -31.17 -3.89
C LEU A 319 6.14 -31.49 -2.51
N ASN A 320 6.70 -30.49 -1.84
CA ASN A 320 7.29 -30.53 -0.50
C ASN A 320 6.19 -30.45 0.58
N TRP A 321 5.43 -31.54 0.69
CA TRP A 321 4.22 -31.63 1.53
C TRP A 321 4.46 -31.37 3.03
N ARG A 322 5.66 -31.68 3.54
CA ARG A 322 6.01 -31.55 4.97
C ARG A 322 6.28 -30.09 5.34
N GLU A 323 7.03 -29.41 4.48
CA GLU A 323 7.42 -28.02 4.61
C GLU A 323 6.20 -27.10 4.45
N SER A 324 5.35 -27.40 3.45
CA SER A 324 4.08 -26.69 3.26
C SER A 324 3.10 -26.90 4.42
N LEU A 325 3.02 -28.11 4.99
CA LEU A 325 2.21 -28.38 6.19
C LEU A 325 2.63 -27.50 7.38
N GLY A 326 3.93 -27.33 7.61
CA GLY A 326 4.44 -26.46 8.68
C GLY A 326 3.96 -25.02 8.53
N ALA A 327 4.04 -24.48 7.31
CA ALA A 327 3.54 -23.15 6.97
C ALA A 327 2.03 -23.01 7.20
N PHE A 328 1.22 -23.92 6.64
CA PHE A 328 -0.25 -23.85 6.74
C PHE A 328 -0.79 -24.09 8.15
N THR A 329 -0.10 -24.90 8.96
CA THR A 329 -0.43 -25.08 10.38
C THR A 329 -0.32 -23.76 11.13
N ARG A 330 0.82 -23.08 11.01
CA ARG A 330 1.06 -21.77 11.64
C ARG A 330 0.08 -20.71 11.11
N LEU A 331 -0.15 -20.66 9.79
CA LEU A 331 -1.15 -19.77 9.18
C LEU A 331 -2.55 -19.97 9.77
N LYS A 332 -3.06 -21.21 9.79
CA LYS A 332 -4.37 -21.57 10.36
C LYS A 332 -4.52 -21.08 11.81
N ASP A 333 -3.52 -21.33 12.64
CA ASP A 333 -3.59 -21.05 14.07
C ASP A 333 -3.46 -19.55 14.35
N GLU A 334 -2.51 -18.87 13.71
CA GLU A 334 -2.14 -17.51 14.01
C GLU A 334 -2.96 -16.43 13.30
N THR A 335 -3.51 -16.69 12.12
CA THR A 335 -4.25 -15.70 11.32
C THR A 335 -5.61 -15.32 11.92
N LYS A 336 -6.15 -14.19 11.48
CA LYS A 336 -7.55 -13.78 11.69
C LYS A 336 -8.46 -14.10 10.48
N TRP A 337 -7.86 -14.29 9.30
CA TRP A 337 -8.54 -14.35 7.99
C TRP A 337 -8.41 -15.74 7.36
N SER A 338 -9.33 -16.10 6.45
CA SER A 338 -9.22 -17.32 5.62
C SER A 338 -8.96 -18.64 6.37
N LYS A 339 -9.38 -18.77 7.64
CA LYS A 339 -9.13 -19.98 8.45
C LYS A 339 -9.74 -21.25 7.83
N CYS A 340 -10.86 -21.16 7.12
CA CYS A 340 -11.44 -22.27 6.37
C CYS A 340 -10.45 -22.77 5.31
N TYR A 341 -9.88 -21.83 4.55
CA TYR A 341 -8.92 -22.11 3.49
C TYR A 341 -7.60 -22.71 3.99
N TYR A 342 -6.98 -22.14 5.03
CA TYR A 342 -5.74 -22.71 5.59
C TYR A 342 -5.94 -24.06 6.27
N THR A 343 -7.12 -24.31 6.85
CA THR A 343 -7.47 -25.64 7.38
C THR A 343 -7.62 -26.67 6.26
N TYR A 344 -8.16 -26.28 5.10
CA TYR A 344 -8.21 -27.14 3.92
C TYR A 344 -6.81 -27.47 3.40
N LEU A 345 -5.96 -26.44 3.21
CA LEU A 345 -4.55 -26.60 2.80
C LEU A 345 -3.79 -27.56 3.74
N MET A 346 -3.90 -27.35 5.06
CA MET A 346 -3.33 -28.25 6.07
C MET A 346 -3.84 -29.70 5.91
N GLY A 347 -5.14 -29.87 5.66
CA GLY A 347 -5.78 -31.18 5.48
C GLY A 347 -5.34 -31.92 4.21
N VAL A 348 -5.21 -31.23 3.08
CA VAL A 348 -4.71 -31.86 1.84
C VAL A 348 -3.21 -32.14 1.92
N SER A 349 -2.39 -31.29 2.54
CA SER A 349 -0.96 -31.55 2.77
C SER A 349 -0.74 -32.79 3.65
N LEU A 350 -1.52 -32.96 4.73
CA LEU A 350 -1.50 -34.18 5.56
C LEU A 350 -1.79 -35.44 4.72
N GLY A 351 -2.83 -35.39 3.90
CA GLY A 351 -3.22 -36.51 3.05
C GLY A 351 -2.18 -36.82 1.98
N ALA A 352 -1.60 -35.81 1.35
CA ALA A 352 -0.56 -35.94 0.32
C ALA A 352 0.75 -36.56 0.85
N MET A 353 1.07 -36.35 2.14
CA MET A 353 2.13 -37.08 2.86
C MET A 353 1.78 -38.54 3.19
N GLY A 354 0.50 -38.92 3.13
CA GLY A 354 0.01 -40.25 3.51
C GLY A 354 -0.65 -40.32 4.90
N ASP A 355 -0.71 -39.23 5.67
CA ASP A 355 -1.53 -39.18 6.90
C ASP A 355 -3.01 -38.94 6.55
N VAL A 356 -3.61 -39.96 5.94
CA VAL A 356 -5.02 -40.02 5.55
C VAL A 356 -5.95 -39.83 6.77
N LYS A 357 -5.51 -40.25 7.97
CA LYS A 357 -6.31 -40.09 9.18
C LYS A 357 -6.32 -38.63 9.64
N GLY A 358 -5.15 -38.00 9.77
CA GLY A 358 -5.02 -36.58 10.07
C GLY A 358 -5.68 -35.69 9.02
N ALA A 359 -5.60 -36.06 7.74
CA ALA A 359 -6.33 -35.41 6.66
C ALA A 359 -7.85 -35.47 6.86
N LYS A 360 -8.41 -36.66 7.12
CA LYS A 360 -9.84 -36.84 7.40
C LYS A 360 -10.29 -36.06 8.64
N ASP A 361 -9.49 -36.12 9.71
CA ASP A 361 -9.77 -35.42 10.96
C ASP A 361 -9.67 -33.89 10.82
N THR A 362 -8.84 -33.38 9.91
CA THR A 362 -8.73 -31.95 9.60
C THR A 362 -9.85 -31.47 8.66
N LEU A 363 -10.08 -32.20 7.56
CA LEU A 363 -11.01 -31.80 6.51
C LEU A 363 -12.47 -31.81 7.00
N LYS A 364 -12.83 -32.62 8.00
CA LYS A 364 -14.19 -32.63 8.57
C LYS A 364 -14.61 -31.28 9.17
N ASP A 365 -13.65 -30.48 9.65
CA ASP A 365 -13.88 -29.21 10.35
C ASP A 365 -13.99 -28.01 9.40
N VAL A 366 -13.36 -28.10 8.21
CA VAL A 366 -13.34 -27.04 7.17
C VAL A 366 -14.73 -26.45 6.88
N PRO A 367 -15.81 -27.24 6.66
CA PRO A 367 -17.13 -26.68 6.37
C PRO A 367 -17.73 -25.86 7.52
N GLY A 368 -17.35 -26.14 8.76
CA GLY A 368 -17.77 -25.38 9.94
C GLY A 368 -17.07 -24.02 10.11
N LEU A 369 -15.99 -23.79 9.37
CA LEU A 369 -15.20 -22.55 9.43
C LEU A 369 -15.64 -21.48 8.42
N LEU A 370 -16.54 -21.81 7.48
CA LEU A 370 -17.05 -20.89 6.45
C LEU A 370 -17.94 -19.80 7.07
N LYS A 371 -17.37 -18.60 7.31
CA LYS A 371 -18.10 -17.47 7.93
C LYS A 371 -19.07 -16.75 6.99
N LYS A 372 -18.67 -16.52 5.73
CA LYS A 372 -19.48 -15.78 4.75
C LYS A 372 -19.57 -16.56 3.43
N LYS A 373 -20.79 -16.91 2.99
CA LYS A 373 -21.02 -17.71 1.78
C LYS A 373 -20.66 -17.02 0.45
N ASN A 374 -20.37 -15.72 0.47
CA ASN A 374 -19.92 -14.97 -0.71
C ASN A 374 -18.39 -15.06 -0.95
N ASN A 375 -17.62 -15.60 -0.01
CA ASN A 375 -16.21 -15.95 -0.27
C ASN A 375 -16.17 -17.20 -1.15
N GLN A 376 -15.95 -17.02 -2.45
CA GLN A 376 -16.03 -18.11 -3.44
C GLN A 376 -14.97 -19.19 -3.18
N ILE A 377 -13.76 -18.80 -2.74
CA ILE A 377 -12.65 -19.71 -2.43
C ILE A 377 -12.98 -20.55 -1.20
N GLU A 378 -13.40 -19.93 -0.09
CA GLU A 378 -13.82 -20.68 1.11
C GLU A 378 -15.05 -21.57 0.84
N ALA A 379 -16.00 -21.11 0.01
CA ALA A 379 -17.16 -21.91 -0.41
C ALA A 379 -16.82 -23.05 -1.37
N PHE A 380 -15.73 -22.93 -2.14
CA PHE A 380 -15.19 -24.02 -2.95
C PHE A 380 -14.55 -25.10 -2.08
N VAL A 381 -13.57 -24.75 -1.25
CA VAL A 381 -12.87 -25.73 -0.39
C VAL A 381 -13.79 -26.36 0.66
N SER A 382 -14.78 -25.62 1.17
CA SER A 382 -15.83 -26.16 2.03
C SER A 382 -16.65 -27.25 1.32
N ARG A 383 -17.00 -27.07 0.04
CA ARG A 383 -17.72 -28.09 -0.74
C ARG A 383 -16.84 -29.32 -1.03
N ARG A 384 -15.56 -29.11 -1.38
CA ARG A 384 -14.60 -30.21 -1.54
C ARG A 384 -14.44 -31.02 -0.25
N ALA A 385 -14.25 -30.36 0.89
CA ALA A 385 -14.15 -31.00 2.19
C ALA A 385 -15.42 -31.76 2.62
N GLU A 386 -16.62 -31.24 2.30
CA GLU A 386 -17.88 -31.92 2.60
C GLU A 386 -18.02 -33.25 1.84
N LYS A 387 -17.52 -33.34 0.60
CA LYS A 387 -17.47 -34.60 -0.16
C LYS A 387 -16.60 -35.65 0.53
N MET A 388 -15.50 -35.22 1.16
CA MET A 388 -14.56 -36.11 1.87
C MET A 388 -15.11 -36.75 3.16
N LYS A 389 -16.32 -36.36 3.58
CA LYS A 389 -17.05 -37.06 4.64
C LYS A 389 -17.70 -38.36 4.16
N LYS A 390 -18.13 -38.40 2.89
CA LYS A 390 -18.76 -39.60 2.27
C LYS A 390 -17.71 -40.56 1.74
N ASN A 391 -16.76 -40.02 0.99
CA ASN A 391 -15.62 -40.75 0.44
C ASN A 391 -14.39 -40.32 1.24
N PRO A 392 -13.85 -41.15 2.16
CA PRO A 392 -12.67 -40.77 2.93
C PRO A 392 -11.51 -40.36 2.01
N PRO A 393 -10.67 -39.38 2.40
CA PRO A 393 -9.53 -39.00 1.58
C PRO A 393 -8.58 -40.18 1.37
N THR A 394 -7.84 -40.16 0.26
CA THR A 394 -6.66 -41.02 0.03
C THR A 394 -5.45 -40.15 -0.28
N GLN A 395 -4.26 -40.73 -0.33
CA GLN A 395 -3.04 -39.96 -0.63
C GLN A 395 -3.08 -39.38 -2.05
N GLU A 396 -3.53 -40.18 -2.99
CA GLU A 396 -3.66 -39.86 -4.41
C GLU A 396 -4.66 -38.70 -4.59
N ILE A 397 -5.85 -38.82 -3.98
CA ILE A 397 -6.90 -37.79 -4.06
C ILE A 397 -6.41 -36.48 -3.42
N CYS A 398 -5.70 -36.52 -2.29
CA CYS A 398 -5.20 -35.30 -1.65
C CYS A 398 -4.08 -34.62 -2.47
N ARG A 399 -3.26 -35.37 -3.20
CA ARG A 399 -2.31 -34.81 -4.18
C ARG A 399 -3.05 -34.15 -5.35
N LEU A 400 -4.05 -34.83 -5.93
CA LEU A 400 -4.88 -34.26 -7.01
C LEU A 400 -5.61 -32.98 -6.58
N LEU A 401 -6.15 -32.94 -5.35
CA LEU A 401 -6.78 -31.74 -4.81
C LEU A 401 -5.80 -30.59 -4.53
N SER A 402 -4.52 -30.90 -4.29
CA SER A 402 -3.48 -29.88 -4.17
C SER A 402 -3.14 -29.31 -5.55
N LEU A 403 -3.04 -30.18 -6.56
CA LEU A 403 -2.85 -29.78 -7.96
C LEU A 403 -4.05 -29.00 -8.53
N GLU A 404 -5.28 -29.37 -8.16
CA GLU A 404 -6.48 -28.58 -8.46
C GLU A 404 -6.39 -27.15 -7.89
N LEU A 405 -5.79 -26.97 -6.69
CA LEU A 405 -5.53 -25.63 -6.18
C LEU A 405 -4.44 -24.90 -6.97
N ILE A 406 -3.33 -25.55 -7.33
CA ILE A 406 -2.29 -24.93 -8.18
C ILE A 406 -2.89 -24.41 -9.49
N PHE A 407 -3.74 -25.22 -10.15
CA PHE A 407 -4.48 -24.83 -11.35
C PHE A 407 -5.45 -23.66 -11.10
N LEU A 408 -6.32 -23.76 -10.07
CA LEU A 408 -7.32 -22.73 -9.78
C LEU A 408 -6.74 -21.38 -9.33
N TRP A 409 -5.49 -21.36 -8.86
CA TRP A 409 -4.74 -20.15 -8.55
C TRP A 409 -3.84 -19.68 -9.70
N HIS A 410 -3.96 -20.29 -10.89
CA HIS A 410 -3.20 -19.99 -12.10
C HIS A 410 -1.67 -20.01 -11.85
N ALA A 411 -1.20 -20.97 -11.05
CA ALA A 411 0.19 -21.06 -10.65
C ALA A 411 1.05 -21.96 -11.57
N LEU A 412 0.43 -22.74 -12.47
CA LEU A 412 1.15 -23.60 -13.42
C LEU A 412 2.13 -22.83 -14.33
N PRO A 413 1.79 -21.66 -14.92
CA PRO A 413 2.74 -20.89 -15.75
C PRO A 413 3.94 -20.34 -14.97
N THR A 414 3.87 -20.34 -13.62
CA THR A 414 4.98 -19.90 -12.75
C THR A 414 5.90 -21.05 -12.33
N CYS A 415 5.61 -22.28 -12.75
CA CYS A 415 6.40 -23.47 -12.46
C CYS A 415 7.39 -23.75 -13.60
N THR A 416 8.60 -24.18 -13.25
CA THR A 416 9.57 -24.68 -14.23
C THR A 416 9.12 -26.03 -14.81
N GLU A 417 9.65 -26.41 -15.99
CA GLU A 417 9.34 -27.73 -16.58
C GLU A 417 9.59 -28.91 -15.62
N ASP A 418 10.63 -28.81 -14.78
CA ASP A 418 11.03 -29.86 -13.84
C ASP A 418 10.12 -29.92 -12.60
N GLU A 419 9.36 -28.85 -12.32
CA GLU A 419 8.25 -28.85 -11.36
C GLU A 419 6.94 -29.34 -11.99
N LEU A 420 6.71 -29.03 -13.27
CA LEU A 420 5.52 -29.47 -14.01
C LEU A 420 5.49 -30.97 -14.29
N LYS A 421 6.63 -31.59 -14.68
CA LYS A 421 6.69 -33.03 -15.01
C LYS A 421 6.17 -33.93 -13.87
N PRO A 422 6.58 -33.76 -12.59
CA PRO A 422 6.00 -34.50 -11.45
C PRO A 422 4.49 -34.33 -11.22
N PHE A 423 3.85 -33.30 -11.77
CA PHE A 423 2.39 -33.16 -11.67
C PHE A 423 1.65 -34.18 -12.54
N LEU A 424 2.25 -34.64 -13.65
CA LEU A 424 1.71 -35.72 -14.47
C LEU A 424 1.71 -37.05 -13.69
N ASP A 425 2.78 -37.34 -12.94
CA ASP A 425 2.81 -38.51 -12.03
C ASP A 425 1.67 -38.47 -11.01
N VAL A 426 1.34 -37.30 -10.47
CA VAL A 426 0.19 -37.11 -9.54
C VAL A 426 -1.13 -37.43 -10.21
N CYS A 427 -1.30 -37.08 -11.49
CA CYS A 427 -2.46 -37.46 -12.30
C CYS A 427 -2.48 -38.97 -12.59
N ASP A 428 -1.35 -39.61 -12.86
CA ASP A 428 -1.27 -41.05 -13.15
C ASP A 428 -1.46 -41.96 -11.93
N MET A 429 -1.22 -41.47 -10.72
CA MET A 429 -1.60 -42.18 -9.49
C MET A 429 -3.13 -42.33 -9.31
N GLN A 430 -3.96 -41.57 -10.04
CA GLN A 430 -5.42 -41.61 -9.85
C GLN A 430 -6.06 -42.85 -10.47
N THR A 431 -6.68 -43.68 -9.63
CA THR A 431 -7.46 -44.86 -10.06
C THR A 431 -8.98 -44.72 -9.89
N ASP A 432 -9.45 -43.68 -9.17
CA ASP A 432 -10.87 -43.43 -8.97
C ASP A 432 -11.49 -42.72 -10.19
N LYS A 433 -12.33 -43.46 -10.92
CA LYS A 433 -13.07 -42.95 -12.09
C LYS A 433 -13.93 -41.73 -11.79
N ASN A 434 -14.34 -41.52 -10.53
CA ASN A 434 -15.14 -40.36 -10.11
C ASN A 434 -14.37 -39.03 -10.15
N VAL A 435 -13.04 -39.04 -10.35
CA VAL A 435 -12.21 -37.83 -10.50
C VAL A 435 -11.49 -37.73 -11.85
N PHE A 436 -11.74 -38.64 -12.80
CA PHE A 436 -11.01 -38.65 -14.07
C PHE A 436 -11.32 -37.44 -14.97
N HIS A 437 -12.50 -36.82 -14.86
CA HIS A 437 -12.79 -35.55 -15.53
C HIS A 437 -11.86 -34.43 -15.03
N LEU A 438 -11.63 -34.35 -13.71
CA LEU A 438 -10.69 -33.40 -13.11
C LEU A 438 -9.24 -33.76 -13.47
N LYS A 439 -8.87 -35.05 -13.41
CA LYS A 439 -7.55 -35.54 -13.83
C LYS A 439 -7.20 -35.02 -15.22
N CYS A 440 -8.06 -35.28 -16.21
CA CYS A 440 -7.78 -34.93 -17.60
C CYS A 440 -7.78 -33.41 -17.87
N LEU A 441 -8.54 -32.61 -17.11
CA LEU A 441 -8.37 -31.14 -17.14
C LEU A 441 -6.97 -30.73 -16.68
N LEU A 442 -6.49 -31.29 -15.56
CA LEU A 442 -5.19 -30.94 -15.00
C LEU A 442 -4.05 -31.41 -15.90
N GLU A 443 -4.12 -32.63 -16.43
CA GLU A 443 -3.18 -33.12 -17.46
C GLU A 443 -3.17 -32.21 -18.68
N GLY A 444 -4.34 -31.82 -19.20
CA GLY A 444 -4.46 -30.93 -20.35
C GLY A 444 -3.76 -29.59 -20.13
N ALA A 445 -4.00 -28.97 -18.97
CA ALA A 445 -3.34 -27.74 -18.58
C ALA A 445 -1.81 -27.91 -18.43
N ILE A 446 -1.33 -29.00 -17.81
CA ILE A 446 0.11 -29.25 -17.64
C ILE A 446 0.80 -29.51 -18.99
N TYR A 447 0.19 -30.30 -19.87
CA TYR A 447 0.74 -30.53 -21.21
C TYR A 447 0.83 -29.25 -22.04
N LYS A 448 -0.15 -28.34 -21.89
CA LYS A 448 -0.13 -27.01 -22.52
C LYS A 448 1.05 -26.16 -22.02
N GLU A 449 1.27 -26.05 -20.71
CA GLU A 449 2.45 -25.34 -20.16
C GLU A 449 3.79 -25.99 -20.57
N LEU A 450 3.80 -27.30 -20.84
CA LEU A 450 4.95 -28.04 -21.39
C LEU A 450 5.08 -27.92 -22.93
N GLY A 451 4.24 -27.14 -23.60
CA GLY A 451 4.26 -26.97 -25.07
C GLY A 451 3.84 -28.21 -25.87
N GLN A 452 3.04 -29.10 -25.26
CA GLN A 452 2.62 -30.39 -25.83
C GLN A 452 1.14 -30.37 -26.26
N ASP A 453 0.81 -29.46 -27.18
CA ASP A 453 -0.57 -29.12 -27.58
C ASP A 453 -1.45 -30.31 -27.99
N GLU A 454 -0.90 -31.32 -28.69
CA GLU A 454 -1.66 -32.51 -29.12
C GLU A 454 -2.14 -33.33 -27.91
N TYR A 455 -1.27 -33.53 -26.91
CA TYR A 455 -1.64 -34.21 -25.67
C TYR A 455 -2.55 -33.34 -24.80
N ALA A 456 -2.35 -32.02 -24.81
CA ALA A 456 -3.20 -31.07 -24.10
C ALA A 456 -4.66 -31.16 -24.59
N LEU A 457 -4.88 -31.00 -25.89
CA LEU A 457 -6.19 -31.10 -26.53
C LEU A 457 -6.86 -32.47 -26.29
N GLN A 458 -6.10 -33.57 -26.42
CA GLN A 458 -6.62 -34.91 -26.15
C GLN A 458 -7.14 -35.06 -24.71
N CYS A 459 -6.40 -34.53 -23.72
CA CYS A 459 -6.81 -34.58 -22.32
C CYS A 459 -8.00 -33.65 -22.03
N LEU A 460 -8.06 -32.47 -22.65
CA LEU A 460 -9.17 -31.53 -22.49
C LEU A 460 -10.49 -32.07 -23.11
N ASP A 461 -10.45 -32.68 -24.29
CA ASP A 461 -11.63 -33.33 -24.88
C ASP A 461 -12.12 -34.52 -24.03
N GLU A 462 -11.19 -35.32 -23.51
CA GLU A 462 -11.50 -36.44 -22.61
C GLU A 462 -12.09 -35.96 -21.26
N SER A 463 -11.64 -34.79 -20.75
CA SER A 463 -12.23 -34.13 -19.57
C SER A 463 -13.71 -33.80 -19.80
N LEU A 464 -14.06 -33.19 -20.93
CA LEU A 464 -15.46 -32.88 -21.30
C LEU A 464 -16.30 -34.15 -21.44
N ALA A 465 -15.79 -35.16 -22.14
CA ALA A 465 -16.47 -36.44 -22.34
C ALA A 465 -16.76 -37.14 -21.00
N ARG A 466 -15.79 -37.11 -20.06
CA ARG A 466 -15.92 -37.73 -18.73
C ARG A 466 -16.82 -36.95 -17.78
N HIS A 467 -16.94 -35.63 -17.92
CA HIS A 467 -17.87 -34.83 -17.12
C HIS A 467 -19.34 -35.04 -17.53
N GLN A 468 -19.60 -35.53 -18.75
CA GLN A 468 -20.95 -35.63 -19.30
C GLN A 468 -21.91 -36.42 -18.38
N GLY A 469 -22.95 -35.75 -17.89
CA GLY A 469 -23.96 -36.33 -16.99
C GLY A 469 -23.63 -36.24 -15.49
N MET A 470 -22.45 -35.74 -15.13
CA MET A 470 -22.13 -35.41 -13.73
C MET A 470 -22.93 -34.18 -13.27
N LYS A 471 -23.29 -34.14 -11.98
CA LYS A 471 -23.99 -33.01 -11.32
C LYS A 471 -23.07 -32.12 -10.49
N ASP A 472 -21.82 -32.56 -10.39
CA ASP A 472 -20.79 -32.07 -9.50
C ASP A 472 -19.62 -31.53 -10.32
N ASP A 473 -18.77 -30.72 -9.68
CA ASP A 473 -17.53 -30.20 -10.29
C ASP A 473 -17.76 -29.40 -11.59
N ASN A 474 -18.87 -28.67 -11.66
CA ASN A 474 -19.27 -27.86 -12.83
C ASN A 474 -18.28 -26.75 -13.23
N HIS A 475 -17.24 -26.50 -12.42
CA HIS A 475 -16.12 -25.66 -12.80
C HIS A 475 -15.20 -26.33 -13.82
N VAL A 476 -15.07 -27.67 -13.78
CA VAL A 476 -14.20 -28.44 -14.70
C VAL A 476 -14.53 -28.17 -16.17
N PRO A 477 -15.77 -28.36 -16.68
CA PRO A 477 -16.06 -28.08 -18.09
C PRO A 477 -15.94 -26.58 -18.44
N ALA A 478 -16.17 -25.67 -17.49
CA ALA A 478 -16.00 -24.23 -17.73
C ALA A 478 -14.52 -23.86 -17.93
N PHE A 479 -13.62 -24.41 -17.11
CA PHE A 479 -12.18 -24.25 -17.29
C PHE A 479 -11.66 -25.01 -18.50
N THR A 480 -12.14 -26.22 -18.77
CA THR A 480 -11.74 -27.01 -19.94
C THR A 480 -12.04 -26.27 -21.25
N LEU A 481 -13.23 -25.66 -21.36
CA LEU A 481 -13.60 -24.81 -22.50
C LEU A 481 -12.78 -23.52 -22.57
N CYS A 482 -12.36 -22.97 -21.43
CA CYS A 482 -11.47 -21.82 -21.37
C CYS A 482 -10.08 -22.19 -21.93
N GLU A 483 -9.48 -23.29 -21.48
CA GLU A 483 -8.18 -23.77 -21.98
C GLU A 483 -8.22 -24.10 -23.48
N ASN A 484 -9.27 -24.81 -23.95
CA ASN A 484 -9.49 -25.09 -25.37
C ASN A 484 -9.69 -23.84 -26.24
N SER A 485 -10.06 -22.69 -25.66
CA SER A 485 -10.24 -21.43 -26.43
C SER A 485 -8.92 -20.70 -26.73
N PHE A 486 -7.79 -21.24 -26.26
CA PHE A 486 -6.44 -20.69 -26.44
C PHE A 486 -5.51 -21.57 -27.28
N HIS A 487 -6.03 -22.63 -27.89
CA HIS A 487 -5.40 -23.38 -29.00
C HIS A 487 -6.01 -22.94 -30.34
#